data_AF-A0A9P6JA20-F1
#
_entry.id   AF-A0A9P6JA20-F1
#
_cell.length_a   1.000
_cell.length_b   1.000
_cell.length_c   1.000
_cell.angle_alpha   90.00
_cell.angle_beta   90.00
_cell.angle_gamma   90.00
#
_symmetry.space_group_name_H-M   'P 1'
#
loop_
_entity.id
_entity.type
_entity.pdbx_description
1 polymer ?
#
loop_
_entity_poly.entity_id
_entity_poly.type
_entity_poly.pdbx_seq_one_letter_code
_entity_poly.pdbx_strand_id
1 'polypeptide(L)'
;MKDPRKDAVEEQQKTKSFRAARLPVVLCHGFSGFDTLGKNPDFSFDYWYGVREALDDIGCCVHTARVPPFAGIQKRAEALKTYIEQTVPHGSELNLVGHSMGGLDCRYLISHLKSTHFKVRSLTTLGTPHHGSSFADYVMSDIVGHKRLEAFWTLLGLVGIERGAAENLTTYYLKDEFNPHTPDDPEVAYFSYGASFQPGLFSRFRFSWKVLMDREGPNDGLVSVKSAHWGNYIRTIPNADHMDLMNWVNALAWSRARFPWILGGSSHDPEGRPKGAFETDNDDEADKDAPKEEPPLFNAIELYLEISDMLHSRGL
;
A
#
# COMPACT_ATOMS: atom_id res chain seq x y z
N MET A 1 -9.40 -13.89 -26.82
CA MET A 1 -7.93 -14.00 -26.88
C MET A 1 -7.47 -14.19 -25.45
N LYS A 2 -6.71 -15.26 -25.14
CA LYS A 2 -6.26 -15.54 -23.77
C LYS A 2 -5.41 -14.38 -23.28
N ASP A 3 -5.57 -14.12 -21.99
CA ASP A 3 -4.95 -12.99 -21.32
C ASP A 3 -3.49 -13.30 -20.96
N PRO A 4 -2.49 -12.65 -21.57
CA PRO A 4 -1.09 -12.88 -21.24
C PRO A 4 -0.76 -12.50 -19.77
N ARG A 5 -1.68 -11.84 -19.05
CA ARG A 5 -1.61 -11.58 -17.60
C ARG A 5 -1.74 -12.87 -16.76
N LYS A 6 -2.37 -13.93 -17.27
CA LYS A 6 -2.44 -15.24 -16.60
C LYS A 6 -1.14 -16.02 -16.74
N ASP A 7 -0.45 -15.89 -17.87
CA ASP A 7 0.71 -16.72 -18.17
C ASP A 7 1.90 -16.41 -17.23
N ALA A 8 2.12 -15.15 -16.82
CA ALA A 8 3.17 -14.79 -15.85
C ALA A 8 2.86 -15.28 -14.41
N VAL A 9 1.57 -15.39 -14.06
CA VAL A 9 1.11 -15.98 -12.80
C VAL A 9 1.23 -17.50 -12.87
N GLU A 10 0.83 -18.12 -13.98
CA GLU A 10 0.90 -19.57 -14.24
C GLU A 10 2.35 -20.08 -14.32
N GLU A 11 3.29 -19.28 -14.82
CA GLU A 11 4.70 -19.66 -14.93
C GLU A 11 5.43 -19.60 -13.56
N GLN A 12 5.05 -18.68 -12.67
CA GLN A 12 5.56 -18.60 -11.29
C GLN A 12 4.84 -19.55 -10.30
N GLN A 13 3.59 -19.94 -10.58
CA GLN A 13 2.83 -20.94 -9.81
C GLN A 13 3.51 -22.33 -9.77
N LYS A 14 4.50 -22.60 -10.64
CA LYS A 14 5.19 -23.89 -10.68
C LYS A 14 6.24 -24.12 -9.57
N THR A 15 6.51 -23.16 -8.67
CA THR A 15 7.64 -23.30 -7.72
C THR A 15 7.41 -23.03 -6.23
N LYS A 16 6.21 -22.68 -5.74
CA LYS A 16 5.86 -22.75 -4.30
C LYS A 16 4.35 -22.99 -4.14
N SER A 17 3.91 -24.08 -3.48
CA SER A 17 2.48 -24.25 -3.15
C SER A 17 2.14 -23.41 -1.92
N PHE A 18 1.82 -22.14 -2.11
CA PHE A 18 1.31 -21.29 -1.02
C PHE A 18 -0.01 -21.85 -0.49
N ARG A 19 -0.22 -21.78 0.83
CA ARG A 19 -1.46 -22.23 1.47
C ARG A 19 -2.41 -21.07 1.70
N ALA A 20 -3.69 -21.31 1.45
CA ALA A 20 -4.75 -20.35 1.80
C ALA A 20 -4.84 -20.14 3.30
N ALA A 21 -5.01 -18.88 3.72
CA ALA A 21 -5.38 -18.53 5.08
C ALA A 21 -6.66 -19.27 5.48
N ARG A 22 -6.73 -19.72 6.74
CA ARG A 22 -7.85 -20.54 7.23
C ARG A 22 -9.10 -19.71 7.48
N LEU A 23 -8.93 -18.44 7.84
CA LEU A 23 -10.00 -17.48 8.05
C LEU A 23 -10.09 -16.51 6.87
N PRO A 24 -11.28 -15.95 6.59
CA PRO A 24 -11.46 -14.90 5.61
C PRO A 24 -10.47 -13.75 5.77
N VAL A 25 -9.95 -13.27 4.65
CA VAL A 25 -9.02 -12.14 4.57
C VAL A 25 -9.78 -10.92 4.08
N VAL A 26 -9.76 -9.85 4.86
CA VAL A 26 -10.31 -8.55 4.46
C VAL A 26 -9.14 -7.62 4.12
N LEU A 27 -9.04 -7.23 2.85
CA LEU A 27 -8.04 -6.30 2.35
C LEU A 27 -8.54 -4.86 2.55
N CYS A 28 -7.82 -4.06 3.34
CA CYS A 28 -8.19 -2.71 3.74
C CYS A 28 -7.28 -1.68 3.06
N HIS A 29 -7.84 -0.91 2.13
CA HIS A 29 -7.09 0.09 1.37
C HIS A 29 -6.77 1.35 2.20
N GLY A 30 -5.73 2.09 1.82
CA GLY A 30 -5.29 3.33 2.46
C GLY A 30 -5.98 4.60 1.96
N PHE A 31 -5.33 5.73 2.25
CA PHE A 31 -5.74 7.07 1.83
C PHE A 31 -5.74 7.18 0.30
N SER A 32 -6.76 7.81 -0.28
CA SER A 32 -7.01 7.85 -1.73
C SER A 32 -7.29 6.50 -2.40
N GLY A 33 -7.50 5.43 -1.63
CA GLY A 33 -7.84 4.12 -2.18
C GLY A 33 -9.25 4.06 -2.75
N PHE A 34 -9.39 3.42 -3.91
CA PHE A 34 -10.65 3.15 -4.58
C PHE A 34 -10.74 1.64 -4.80
N ASP A 35 -11.90 1.02 -4.63
CA ASP A 35 -12.02 -0.43 -4.86
C ASP A 35 -11.81 -0.76 -6.34
N THR A 36 -12.52 -0.04 -7.20
CA THR A 36 -12.37 -0.07 -8.66
C THR A 36 -12.63 1.33 -9.23
N LEU A 37 -11.69 1.91 -9.99
CA LEU A 37 -11.88 3.17 -10.71
C LEU A 37 -12.26 2.90 -12.17
N GLY A 38 -13.45 3.34 -12.59
CA GLY A 38 -13.96 3.18 -13.95
C GLY A 38 -15.30 2.43 -13.97
N LYS A 39 -16.33 3.01 -14.61
CA LYS A 39 -17.63 2.32 -14.81
C LYS A 39 -17.60 1.36 -16.01
N ASN A 40 -16.51 1.37 -16.77
CA ASN A 40 -16.33 0.54 -17.95
C ASN A 40 -15.47 -0.67 -17.57
N PRO A 41 -15.96 -1.92 -17.75
CA PRO A 41 -15.19 -3.13 -17.41
C PRO A 41 -13.83 -3.23 -18.12
N ASP A 42 -13.68 -2.56 -19.26
CA ASP A 42 -12.42 -2.52 -20.02
C ASP A 42 -11.38 -1.55 -19.44
N PHE A 43 -11.77 -0.68 -18.50
CA PHE A 43 -10.93 0.37 -17.90
C PHE A 43 -11.14 0.49 -16.38
N SER A 44 -11.37 -0.65 -15.71
CA SER A 44 -11.39 -0.75 -14.26
C SER A 44 -9.97 -0.84 -13.70
N PHE A 45 -9.61 0.06 -12.79
CA PHE A 45 -8.36 -0.03 -12.02
C PHE A 45 -8.68 -0.50 -10.60
N ASP A 46 -8.12 -1.61 -10.16
CA ASP A 46 -8.31 -2.11 -8.79
C ASP A 46 -7.18 -1.65 -7.86
N TYR A 47 -7.51 -1.37 -6.60
CA TYR A 47 -6.50 -1.02 -5.59
C TYR A 47 -5.46 -2.12 -5.43
N TRP A 48 -5.93 -3.38 -5.40
CA TRP A 48 -5.15 -4.58 -5.16
C TRP A 48 -4.95 -5.35 -6.47
N TYR A 49 -4.13 -4.82 -7.38
CA TYR A 49 -4.06 -5.33 -8.75
C TYR A 49 -3.54 -6.78 -8.83
N GLY A 50 -4.41 -7.73 -9.19
CA GLY A 50 -4.07 -9.16 -9.32
C GLY A 50 -3.86 -9.89 -7.99
N VAL A 51 -3.88 -9.17 -6.86
CA VAL A 51 -3.65 -9.73 -5.53
C VAL A 51 -4.86 -10.52 -5.05
N ARG A 52 -6.06 -9.99 -5.28
CA ARG A 52 -7.30 -10.68 -4.91
C ARG A 52 -7.41 -12.00 -5.65
N GLU A 53 -7.22 -11.96 -6.96
CA GLU A 53 -7.34 -13.13 -7.85
C GLU A 53 -6.33 -14.20 -7.45
N ALA A 54 -5.08 -13.82 -7.18
CA ALA A 54 -4.05 -14.76 -6.76
C ALA A 54 -4.35 -15.43 -5.40
N LEU A 55 -4.93 -14.68 -4.46
CA LEU A 55 -5.37 -15.24 -3.18
C LEU A 55 -6.60 -16.15 -3.34
N ASP A 56 -7.58 -15.75 -4.16
CA ASP A 56 -8.76 -16.57 -4.48
C ASP A 56 -8.32 -17.88 -5.18
N ASP A 57 -7.33 -17.83 -6.07
CA ASP A 57 -6.79 -18.99 -6.81
C ASP A 57 -6.15 -20.06 -5.90
N ILE A 58 -5.57 -19.67 -4.76
CA ILE A 58 -5.05 -20.62 -3.77
C ILE A 58 -6.12 -21.09 -2.76
N GLY A 59 -7.35 -20.57 -2.86
CA GLY A 59 -8.50 -20.96 -2.05
C GLY A 59 -8.78 -20.07 -0.84
N CYS A 60 -8.23 -18.86 -0.77
CA CYS A 60 -8.61 -17.89 0.27
C CYS A 60 -10.04 -17.39 0.06
N CYS A 61 -10.74 -17.08 1.14
CA CYS A 61 -11.96 -16.25 1.08
C CYS A 61 -11.55 -14.78 1.23
N VAL A 62 -11.58 -14.01 0.14
CA VAL A 62 -11.07 -12.63 0.13
C VAL A 62 -12.17 -11.60 -0.03
N HIS A 63 -12.16 -10.58 0.83
CA HIS A 63 -13.03 -9.42 0.75
C HIS A 63 -12.20 -8.14 0.56
N THR A 64 -12.58 -7.27 -0.38
CA THR A 64 -11.93 -5.95 -0.59
C THR A 64 -12.79 -4.86 0.02
N ALA A 65 -12.34 -4.32 1.16
CA ALA A 65 -13.14 -3.37 1.94
C ALA A 65 -13.30 -2.03 1.23
N ARG A 66 -14.51 -1.47 1.27
CA ARG A 66 -14.82 -0.14 0.73
C ARG A 66 -15.01 0.86 1.84
N VAL A 67 -14.11 1.83 1.94
CA VAL A 67 -14.20 2.93 2.91
C VAL A 67 -14.06 4.29 2.22
N PRO A 68 -14.55 5.40 2.83
CA PRO A 68 -14.41 6.73 2.24
C PRO A 68 -12.93 7.07 1.98
N PRO A 69 -12.53 7.41 0.74
CA PRO A 69 -11.13 7.49 0.32
C PRO A 69 -10.32 8.57 1.04
N PHE A 70 -10.99 9.61 1.52
CA PHE A 70 -10.33 10.79 2.08
C PHE A 70 -10.91 11.26 3.43
N ALA A 71 -11.58 10.38 4.15
CA ALA A 71 -12.07 10.69 5.51
C ALA A 71 -11.00 10.39 6.58
N GLY A 72 -11.22 10.91 7.79
CA GLY A 72 -10.39 10.57 8.96
C GLY A 72 -10.53 9.11 9.41
N ILE A 73 -9.60 8.65 10.24
CA ILE A 73 -9.47 7.23 10.66
C ILE A 73 -10.77 6.71 11.29
N GLN A 74 -11.38 7.48 12.20
CA GLN A 74 -12.61 7.05 12.89
C GLN A 74 -13.74 6.73 11.90
N LYS A 75 -14.05 7.68 10.99
CA LYS A 75 -15.13 7.52 10.02
C LYS A 75 -14.86 6.39 9.04
N ARG A 76 -13.58 6.19 8.66
CA ARG A 76 -13.16 5.07 7.83
C ARG A 76 -13.31 3.73 8.56
N ALA A 77 -12.96 3.66 9.84
CA ALA A 77 -13.12 2.46 10.66
C ALA A 77 -14.60 2.10 10.89
N GLU A 78 -15.48 3.09 11.08
CA GLU A 78 -16.94 2.87 11.17
C GLU A 78 -17.50 2.31 9.86
N ALA A 79 -17.05 2.84 8.71
CA ALA A 79 -17.40 2.31 7.40
C ALA A 79 -16.83 0.90 7.18
N LEU A 80 -15.60 0.63 7.62
CA LEU A 80 -14.97 -0.69 7.55
C LEU A 80 -15.77 -1.72 8.35
N LYS A 81 -16.17 -1.39 9.58
CA LYS A 81 -17.02 -2.26 10.41
C LYS A 81 -18.32 -2.57 9.68
N THR A 82 -19.00 -1.54 9.16
CA THR A 82 -20.27 -1.70 8.44
C THR A 82 -20.10 -2.59 7.21
N TYR A 83 -19.02 -2.40 6.44
CA TYR A 83 -18.72 -3.23 5.29
C TYR A 83 -18.54 -4.70 5.68
N ILE A 84 -17.77 -4.99 6.73
CA ILE A 84 -17.52 -6.35 7.18
C ILE A 84 -18.83 -7.01 7.62
N GLU A 85 -19.64 -6.32 8.45
CA GLU A 85 -20.93 -6.83 8.93
C GLU A 85 -21.92 -7.15 7.80
N GLN A 86 -21.79 -6.50 6.65
CA GLN A 86 -22.63 -6.74 5.48
C GLN A 86 -22.10 -7.85 4.56
N THR A 87 -20.81 -8.21 4.67
CA THR A 87 -20.14 -9.07 3.68
C THR A 87 -19.75 -10.44 4.23
N VAL A 88 -19.46 -10.57 5.52
CA VAL A 88 -19.16 -11.86 6.14
C VAL A 88 -20.40 -12.42 6.85
N PRO A 89 -20.53 -13.74 7.04
CA PRO A 89 -21.60 -14.31 7.88
C PRO A 89 -21.48 -13.93 9.37
N HIS A 90 -22.59 -13.91 10.09
CA HIS A 90 -22.58 -13.69 11.55
C HIS A 90 -21.80 -14.81 12.27
N GLY A 91 -20.95 -14.43 13.22
CA GLY A 91 -20.06 -15.33 13.96
C GLY A 91 -18.73 -15.60 13.25
N SER A 92 -18.43 -14.92 12.13
CA SER A 92 -17.17 -15.11 11.42
C SER A 92 -15.98 -14.64 12.25
N GLU A 93 -14.91 -15.43 12.24
CA GLU A 93 -13.57 -15.01 12.64
C GLU A 93 -12.79 -14.62 11.37
N LEU A 94 -11.99 -13.55 11.40
CA LEU A 94 -11.33 -13.04 10.18
C LEU A 94 -9.95 -12.42 10.42
N ASN A 95 -9.20 -12.28 9.33
CA ASN A 95 -7.91 -11.61 9.25
C ASN A 95 -8.05 -10.29 8.50
N LEU A 96 -7.46 -9.22 9.04
CA LEU A 96 -7.36 -7.93 8.37
C LEU A 96 -5.96 -7.79 7.75
N VAL A 97 -5.89 -7.31 6.50
CA VAL A 97 -4.64 -6.90 5.86
C VAL A 97 -4.77 -5.45 5.40
N GLY A 98 -4.14 -4.54 6.14
CA GLY A 98 -4.22 -3.10 5.91
C GLY A 98 -2.98 -2.55 5.22
N HIS A 99 -3.15 -1.80 4.13
CA HIS A 99 -2.08 -1.02 3.53
C HIS A 99 -2.19 0.46 3.92
N SER A 100 -1.04 1.09 4.22
CA SER A 100 -0.97 2.52 4.53
C SER A 100 -1.97 2.89 5.64
N MET A 101 -2.80 3.92 5.45
CA MET A 101 -3.86 4.34 6.38
C MET A 101 -4.86 3.22 6.72
N GLY A 102 -5.05 2.21 5.87
CA GLY A 102 -5.95 1.07 6.12
C GLY A 102 -5.55 0.27 7.36
N GLY A 103 -4.26 0.21 7.69
CA GLY A 103 -3.80 -0.40 8.94
C GLY A 103 -4.19 0.39 10.20
N LEU A 104 -4.30 1.73 10.10
CA LEU A 104 -4.78 2.58 11.19
C LEU A 104 -6.29 2.44 11.37
N ASP A 105 -7.05 2.36 10.26
CA ASP A 105 -8.49 2.07 10.29
C ASP A 105 -8.77 0.75 11.02
N CYS A 106 -7.97 -0.29 10.72
CA CYS A 106 -8.08 -1.59 11.37
C CYS A 106 -7.77 -1.52 12.86
N ARG A 107 -6.69 -0.83 13.26
CA ARG A 107 -6.35 -0.65 14.68
C ARG A 107 -7.46 0.08 15.43
N TYR A 108 -8.02 1.15 14.85
CA TYR A 108 -9.14 1.87 15.44
C TYR A 108 -10.38 0.98 15.59
N LEU A 109 -10.71 0.21 14.55
CA LEU A 109 -11.82 -0.74 14.58
C LEU A 109 -11.65 -1.75 15.72
N ILE A 110 -10.45 -2.34 15.86
CA ILE A 110 -10.17 -3.36 16.88
C ILE A 110 -10.29 -2.76 18.29
N SER A 111 -9.66 -1.62 18.57
CA SER A 111 -9.66 -1.05 19.93
C SER A 111 -11.00 -0.44 20.34
N HIS A 112 -11.71 0.20 19.41
CA HIS A 112 -12.84 1.08 19.73
C HIS A 112 -14.19 0.53 19.27
N LEU A 113 -14.23 -0.15 18.13
CA LEU A 113 -15.46 -0.53 17.46
C LEU A 113 -15.76 -2.01 17.63
N LYS A 114 -16.07 -2.41 18.88
CA LYS A 114 -16.50 -3.77 19.18
C LYS A 114 -17.68 -4.19 18.28
N SER A 115 -17.57 -5.35 17.65
CA SER A 115 -18.66 -5.99 16.90
C SER A 115 -19.07 -7.27 17.59
N THR A 116 -20.37 -7.53 17.66
CA THR A 116 -20.91 -8.85 18.06
C THR A 116 -21.07 -9.78 16.85
N HIS A 117 -20.85 -9.26 15.64
CA HIS A 117 -21.10 -9.96 14.39
C HIS A 117 -19.88 -10.76 13.90
N PHE A 118 -18.67 -10.25 14.13
CA PHE A 118 -17.42 -10.90 13.73
C PHE A 118 -16.34 -10.69 14.79
N LYS A 119 -15.33 -11.57 14.80
CA LYS A 119 -14.13 -11.44 15.64
C LYS A 119 -12.89 -11.29 14.77
N VAL A 120 -12.12 -10.23 14.98
CA VAL A 120 -10.80 -10.09 14.35
C VAL A 120 -9.83 -11.01 15.07
N ARG A 121 -9.06 -11.82 14.32
CA ARG A 121 -8.03 -12.72 14.86
C ARG A 121 -6.63 -12.25 14.54
N SER A 122 -6.45 -11.53 13.44
CA SER A 122 -5.18 -10.88 13.14
C SER A 122 -5.32 -9.58 12.37
N LEU A 123 -4.29 -8.74 12.48
CA LEU A 123 -4.05 -7.58 11.64
C LEU A 123 -2.63 -7.66 11.09
N THR A 124 -2.50 -7.73 9.77
CA THR A 124 -1.22 -7.57 9.06
C THR A 124 -1.19 -6.19 8.41
N THR A 125 -0.16 -5.38 8.69
CA THR A 125 0.01 -4.06 8.08
C THR A 125 1.15 -4.00 7.09
N LEU A 126 0.97 -3.21 6.04
CA LEU A 126 1.93 -3.02 4.94
C LEU A 126 2.15 -1.52 4.75
N GLY A 127 3.34 -1.01 5.07
CA GLY A 127 3.66 0.41 4.91
C GLY A 127 2.74 1.34 5.71
N THR A 128 2.12 0.88 6.81
CA THR A 128 1.22 1.71 7.61
C THR A 128 2.02 2.72 8.45
N PRO A 129 1.69 4.02 8.43
CA PRO A 129 2.40 5.01 9.24
C PRO A 129 1.98 4.96 10.71
N HIS A 130 2.33 3.89 11.44
CA HIS A 130 1.95 3.70 12.85
C HIS A 130 2.54 4.73 13.81
N HIS A 131 3.57 5.44 13.39
CA HIS A 131 4.14 6.58 14.13
C HIS A 131 4.04 7.89 13.33
N GLY A 132 3.14 7.93 12.33
CA GLY A 132 2.96 9.06 11.42
C GLY A 132 4.03 9.15 10.34
N SER A 133 3.98 10.22 9.56
CA SER A 133 4.96 10.48 8.49
C SER A 133 5.50 11.90 8.63
N SER A 134 6.82 12.04 8.78
CA SER A 134 7.48 13.35 8.74
C SER A 134 7.26 14.10 7.43
N PHE A 135 6.88 13.40 6.35
CA PHE A 135 6.44 14.06 5.12
C PHE A 135 5.05 14.68 5.28
N ALA A 136 4.12 14.02 5.97
CA ALA A 136 2.83 14.62 6.34
C ALA A 136 3.05 15.85 7.25
N ASP A 137 3.97 15.75 8.23
CA ASP A 137 4.34 16.90 9.06
C ASP A 137 4.90 18.05 8.22
N TYR A 138 5.81 17.76 7.28
CA TYR A 138 6.41 18.74 6.38
C TYR A 138 5.36 19.46 5.52
N VAL A 139 4.40 18.73 4.96
CA VAL A 139 3.29 19.32 4.21
C VAL A 139 2.47 20.25 5.11
N MET A 140 2.20 19.82 6.35
CA MET A 140 1.41 20.57 7.33
C MET A 140 2.13 21.82 7.88
N SER A 141 3.43 21.73 8.17
CA SER A 141 4.20 22.81 8.81
C SER A 141 4.84 23.76 7.80
N ASP A 142 5.49 23.23 6.77
CA ASP A 142 6.49 23.96 5.98
C ASP A 142 5.93 24.46 4.64
N ILE A 143 5.04 23.68 4.00
CA ILE A 143 4.42 24.08 2.72
C ILE A 143 3.24 25.01 2.95
N VAL A 144 2.38 24.67 3.89
CA VAL A 144 1.10 25.35 4.00
C VAL A 144 1.20 26.58 4.91
N GLY A 145 1.96 26.51 6.00
CA GLY A 145 2.06 27.59 6.99
C GLY A 145 0.70 27.91 7.63
N HIS A 146 0.69 28.27 8.91
CA HIS A 146 -0.58 28.50 9.65
C HIS A 146 -1.53 29.51 8.98
N LYS A 147 -1.03 30.41 8.12
CA LYS A 147 -1.83 31.44 7.42
C LYS A 147 -2.50 30.98 6.12
N ARG A 148 -2.04 29.89 5.47
CA ARG A 148 -2.65 29.37 4.23
C ARG A 148 -3.32 28.01 4.41
N LEU A 149 -3.33 27.50 5.65
CA LEU A 149 -3.92 26.22 6.03
C LEU A 149 -5.40 26.12 5.68
N GLU A 150 -6.17 27.16 5.98
CA GLU A 150 -7.59 27.22 5.61
C GLU A 150 -7.83 27.18 4.09
N ALA A 151 -6.99 27.87 3.31
CA ALA A 151 -7.09 27.90 1.85
C ALA A 151 -6.66 26.57 1.21
N PHE A 152 -5.60 25.95 1.72
CA PHE A 152 -5.15 24.62 1.33
C PHE A 152 -6.22 23.57 1.63
N TRP A 153 -6.81 23.62 2.82
CA TRP A 153 -7.92 22.75 3.19
C TRP A 153 -9.17 22.98 2.36
N THR A 154 -9.47 24.22 2.01
CA THR A 154 -10.58 24.54 1.11
C THR A 154 -10.33 23.92 -0.26
N LEU A 155 -9.09 24.02 -0.78
CA LEU A 155 -8.71 23.43 -2.07
C LEU A 155 -8.75 21.90 -2.06
N LEU A 156 -8.27 21.27 -0.98
CA LEU A 156 -8.35 19.83 -0.78
C LEU A 156 -9.81 19.36 -0.61
N GLY A 157 -10.63 20.12 0.12
CA GLY A 157 -12.06 19.86 0.25
C GLY A 157 -12.82 19.92 -1.07
N LEU A 158 -12.41 20.79 -2.01
CA LEU A 158 -12.99 20.86 -3.36
C LEU A 158 -12.74 19.60 -4.19
N VAL A 159 -11.68 18.84 -3.91
CA VAL A 159 -11.38 17.53 -4.53
C VAL A 159 -11.82 16.35 -3.64
N GLY A 160 -12.58 16.63 -2.57
CA GLY A 160 -13.17 15.63 -1.69
C GLY A 160 -12.28 15.15 -0.54
N ILE A 161 -11.14 15.81 -0.28
CA ILE A 161 -10.24 15.46 0.82
C ILE A 161 -10.65 16.15 2.11
N GLU A 162 -11.04 15.38 3.14
CA GLU A 162 -11.39 15.92 4.46
C GLU A 162 -10.13 16.35 5.21
N ARG A 163 -10.20 17.50 5.92
CA ARG A 163 -9.06 18.06 6.68
C ARG A 163 -8.42 17.05 7.64
N GLY A 164 -9.28 16.31 8.36
CA GLY A 164 -8.84 15.35 9.36
C GLY A 164 -8.00 14.20 8.80
N ALA A 165 -8.12 13.87 7.50
CA ALA A 165 -7.44 12.71 6.94
C ALA A 165 -5.92 12.90 6.82
N ALA A 166 -5.45 14.10 6.47
CA ALA A 166 -4.01 14.39 6.41
C ALA A 166 -3.43 14.69 7.82
N GLU A 167 -4.20 15.34 8.70
CA GLU A 167 -3.84 15.51 10.12
C GLU A 167 -3.64 14.16 10.81
N ASN A 168 -4.51 13.19 10.50
CA ASN A 168 -4.44 11.83 11.02
C ASN A 168 -3.22 11.02 10.56
N LEU A 169 -2.35 11.55 9.69
CA LEU A 169 -1.12 10.87 9.26
C LEU A 169 0.14 11.56 9.80
N THR A 170 -0.01 12.64 10.57
CA THR A 170 1.11 13.38 11.19
C THR A 170 1.73 12.59 12.35
N THR A 171 3.02 12.81 12.60
CA THR A 171 3.71 12.15 13.72
C THR A 171 3.16 12.60 15.07
N TYR A 172 2.78 13.87 15.17
CA TYR A 172 2.17 14.44 16.38
C TYR A 172 0.85 13.74 16.71
N TYR A 173 -0.10 13.68 15.77
CA TYR A 173 -1.39 13.03 16.01
C TYR A 173 -1.21 11.54 16.34
N LEU A 174 -0.35 10.82 15.60
CA LEU A 174 -0.13 9.39 15.86
C LEU A 174 0.51 9.13 17.22
N LYS A 175 1.45 9.97 17.64
CA LYS A 175 2.17 9.82 18.91
C LYS A 175 1.32 10.23 20.11
N ASP A 176 0.68 11.38 20.04
CA ASP A 176 0.10 12.04 21.21
C ASP A 176 -1.41 11.80 21.33
N GLU A 177 -2.10 11.49 20.22
CA GLU A 177 -3.55 11.25 20.22
C GLU A 177 -3.90 9.79 19.87
N PHE A 178 -3.47 9.27 18.73
CA PHE A 178 -3.95 7.98 18.23
C PHE A 178 -3.42 6.79 19.05
N ASN A 179 -2.09 6.64 19.17
CA ASN A 179 -1.49 5.47 19.80
C ASN A 179 -1.81 5.33 21.30
N PRO A 180 -1.78 6.40 22.12
CA PRO A 180 -2.14 6.29 23.53
C PRO A 180 -3.59 5.85 23.76
N HIS A 181 -4.49 6.22 22.85
CA HIS A 181 -5.92 5.89 22.95
C HIS A 181 -6.32 4.64 22.16
N THR A 182 -5.43 4.06 21.35
CA THR A 182 -5.73 2.89 20.49
C THR A 182 -4.78 1.73 20.82
N PRO A 183 -4.90 1.16 22.05
CA PRO A 183 -4.06 0.05 22.48
C PRO A 183 -4.44 -1.24 21.77
N ASP A 184 -3.46 -2.11 21.55
CA ASP A 184 -3.68 -3.42 20.94
C ASP A 184 -4.59 -4.31 21.81
N ASP A 185 -5.45 -5.10 21.15
CA ASP A 185 -6.25 -6.13 21.81
C ASP A 185 -5.38 -7.38 22.01
N PRO A 186 -5.21 -7.88 23.25
CA PRO A 186 -4.35 -9.04 23.52
C PRO A 186 -4.83 -10.34 22.87
N GLU A 187 -6.08 -10.43 22.39
CA GLU A 187 -6.60 -11.59 21.68
C GLU A 187 -6.33 -11.56 20.16
N VAL A 188 -5.77 -10.47 19.64
CA VAL A 188 -5.49 -10.26 18.21
C VAL A 188 -3.98 -10.36 17.94
N ALA A 189 -3.61 -11.09 16.89
CA ALA A 189 -2.23 -11.14 16.43
C ALA A 189 -1.91 -9.96 15.50
N TYR A 190 -0.86 -9.19 15.82
CA TYR A 190 -0.43 -8.04 15.02
C TYR A 190 0.88 -8.35 14.29
N PHE A 191 0.88 -8.18 12.97
CA PHE A 191 2.04 -8.33 12.10
C PHE A 191 2.24 -7.05 11.30
N SER A 192 3.49 -6.71 10.99
CA SER A 192 3.77 -5.55 10.15
C SER A 192 4.95 -5.77 9.21
N TYR A 193 4.87 -5.10 8.07
CA TYR A 193 5.94 -5.00 7.08
C TYR A 193 6.17 -3.54 6.74
N GLY A 194 7.43 -3.16 6.64
CA GLY A 194 7.83 -1.89 6.04
C GLY A 194 8.37 -2.13 4.63
N ALA A 195 8.56 -1.07 3.86
CA ALA A 195 9.26 -1.14 2.59
C ALA A 195 10.32 -0.04 2.50
N SER A 196 11.33 -0.27 1.69
CA SER A 196 12.32 0.74 1.36
C SER A 196 12.81 0.58 -0.07
N PHE A 197 13.11 1.72 -0.69
CA PHE A 197 13.67 1.76 -2.04
C PHE A 197 14.58 2.98 -2.19
N GLN A 198 15.33 3.03 -3.30
CA GLN A 198 16.14 4.18 -3.68
C GLN A 198 15.52 4.81 -4.94
N PRO A 199 14.95 6.03 -4.86
CA PRO A 199 14.29 6.64 -6.00
C PRO A 199 15.30 7.09 -7.08
N GLY A 200 14.97 6.80 -8.34
CA GLY A 200 15.61 7.42 -9.51
C GLY A 200 15.42 8.94 -9.56
N LEU A 201 16.07 9.59 -10.52
CA LEU A 201 16.04 11.06 -10.64
C LEU A 201 14.62 11.61 -10.91
N PHE A 202 13.81 10.86 -11.66
CA PHE A 202 12.46 11.26 -12.07
C PHE A 202 11.35 10.59 -11.28
N SER A 203 11.68 9.89 -10.19
CA SER A 203 10.68 9.25 -9.34
C SER A 203 9.74 10.29 -8.72
N ARG A 204 8.43 10.04 -8.82
CA ARG A 204 7.37 10.85 -8.18
C ARG A 204 7.53 10.95 -6.66
N PHE A 205 8.18 9.96 -6.05
CA PHE A 205 8.43 9.89 -4.62
C PHE A 205 9.78 10.48 -4.22
N ARG A 206 10.61 10.95 -5.16
CA ARG A 206 11.96 11.44 -4.86
C ARG A 206 11.99 12.52 -3.78
N PHE A 207 11.07 13.48 -3.86
CA PHE A 207 10.98 14.58 -2.91
C PHE A 207 10.56 14.11 -1.51
N SER A 208 9.45 13.40 -1.41
CA SER A 208 8.92 12.90 -0.14
C SER A 208 9.88 11.88 0.50
N TRP A 209 10.47 11.01 -0.32
CA TRP A 209 11.52 10.09 0.09
C TRP A 209 12.71 10.81 0.69
N LYS A 210 13.16 11.93 0.10
CA LYS A 210 14.30 12.69 0.63
C LYS A 210 13.97 13.30 1.99
N VAL A 211 12.77 13.89 2.14
CA VAL A 211 12.31 14.44 3.43
C VAL A 211 12.31 13.37 4.51
N LEU A 212 11.78 12.18 4.19
CA LEU A 212 11.76 11.04 5.11
C LEU A 212 13.15 10.48 5.38
N MET A 213 14.02 10.40 4.37
CA MET A 213 15.38 9.90 4.52
C MET A 213 16.18 10.78 5.47
N ASP A 214 16.06 12.11 5.32
CA ASP A 214 16.76 13.09 6.15
C ASP A 214 16.24 13.09 7.61
N ARG A 215 14.96 12.73 7.85
CA ARG A 215 14.31 12.81 9.18
C ARG A 215 14.15 11.48 9.91
N GLU A 216 13.87 10.40 9.19
CA GLU A 216 13.45 9.10 9.72
C GLU A 216 14.26 7.91 9.18
N GLY A 217 15.01 8.08 8.09
CA GLY A 217 15.84 7.06 7.47
C GLY A 217 15.16 6.27 6.34
N PRO A 218 15.52 4.98 6.13
CA PRO A 218 14.96 4.13 5.06
C PRO A 218 13.43 4.20 5.00
N ASN A 219 12.89 4.39 3.80
CA ASN A 219 11.45 4.63 3.59
C ASN A 219 10.98 4.21 2.20
N ASP A 220 9.68 4.03 2.07
CA ASP A 220 8.98 3.63 0.85
C ASP A 220 8.51 4.83 -0.01
N GLY A 221 8.96 6.05 0.35
CA GLY A 221 8.59 7.30 -0.31
C GLY A 221 7.46 8.06 0.38
N LEU A 222 6.69 7.44 1.27
CA LEU A 222 5.64 8.11 2.05
C LEU A 222 5.69 7.76 3.54
N VAL A 223 6.20 6.59 3.89
CA VAL A 223 6.29 6.06 5.24
C VAL A 223 7.68 5.49 5.47
N SER A 224 8.31 5.86 6.59
CA SER A 224 9.59 5.25 6.96
C SER A 224 9.40 3.83 7.46
N VAL A 225 10.46 3.03 7.29
CA VAL A 225 10.55 1.70 7.86
C VAL A 225 10.30 1.77 9.37
N LYS A 226 10.86 2.76 10.07
CA LYS A 226 10.66 2.98 11.49
C LYS A 226 9.18 3.22 11.83
N SER A 227 8.48 4.06 11.07
CA SER A 227 7.05 4.31 11.30
C SER A 227 6.17 3.09 10.98
N ALA A 228 6.60 2.24 10.05
CA ALA A 228 5.89 1.02 9.70
C ALA A 228 6.01 -0.12 10.73
N HIS A 229 6.91 -0.02 11.71
CA HIS A 229 7.05 -1.06 12.73
C HIS A 229 5.86 -1.07 13.71
N TRP A 230 5.17 -2.20 13.83
CA TRP A 230 4.14 -2.43 14.84
C TRP A 230 3.94 -3.91 15.16
N GLY A 231 3.62 -4.24 16.41
CA GLY A 231 3.43 -5.64 16.84
C GLY A 231 4.65 -6.52 16.49
N ASN A 232 4.40 -7.69 15.90
CA ASN A 232 5.45 -8.55 15.38
C ASN A 232 5.89 -8.09 13.97
N TYR A 233 6.97 -7.32 13.91
CA TYR A 233 7.56 -6.87 12.65
C TYR A 233 8.21 -8.05 11.89
N ILE A 234 7.69 -8.37 10.71
CA ILE A 234 8.14 -9.53 9.94
C ILE A 234 9.41 -9.21 9.15
N ARG A 235 9.36 -8.20 8.26
CA ARG A 235 10.53 -7.76 7.48
C ARG A 235 10.30 -6.41 6.80
N THR A 236 11.40 -5.80 6.40
CA THR A 236 11.41 -4.73 5.40
C THR A 236 11.47 -5.33 4.00
N ILE A 237 10.56 -4.92 3.12
CA ILE A 237 10.59 -5.27 1.69
C ILE A 237 11.64 -4.40 1.00
N PRO A 238 12.72 -4.98 0.44
CA PRO A 238 13.72 -4.21 -0.27
C PRO A 238 13.22 -3.83 -1.67
N ASN A 239 13.70 -2.69 -2.16
CA ASN A 239 13.40 -2.18 -3.51
C ASN A 239 11.91 -2.08 -3.82
N ALA A 240 11.09 -1.69 -2.83
CA ALA A 240 9.67 -1.45 -3.00
C ALA A 240 9.31 -0.06 -2.48
N ASP A 241 8.63 0.72 -3.31
CA ASP A 241 7.97 1.96 -2.92
C ASP A 241 6.57 1.70 -2.35
N HIS A 242 5.90 2.77 -1.93
CA HIS A 242 4.58 2.67 -1.29
C HIS A 242 3.48 2.13 -2.24
N MET A 243 3.62 2.31 -3.56
CA MET A 243 2.68 1.80 -4.56
C MET A 243 2.99 0.38 -4.99
N ASP A 244 4.26 -0.02 -4.94
CA ASP A 244 4.71 -1.40 -5.21
C ASP A 244 4.00 -2.40 -4.31
N LEU A 245 3.75 -2.04 -3.04
CA LEU A 245 3.00 -2.86 -2.08
C LEU A 245 1.57 -3.21 -2.54
N MET A 246 1.04 -2.50 -3.54
CA MET A 246 -0.28 -2.73 -4.13
C MET A 246 -0.22 -3.34 -5.54
N ASN A 247 0.98 -3.70 -6.02
CA ASN A 247 1.24 -4.20 -7.37
C ASN A 247 1.02 -3.18 -8.52
N TRP A 248 1.02 -1.88 -8.22
CA TRP A 248 0.68 -0.83 -9.19
C TRP A 248 1.78 -0.50 -10.20
N VAL A 249 3.05 -0.60 -9.82
CA VAL A 249 4.17 -0.35 -10.76
C VAL A 249 4.20 -1.42 -11.84
N ASN A 250 3.94 -2.67 -11.48
CA ASN A 250 3.77 -3.73 -12.45
C ASN A 250 2.59 -3.42 -13.39
N ALA A 251 1.41 -3.02 -12.88
CA ALA A 251 0.28 -2.64 -13.73
C ALA A 251 0.62 -1.50 -14.74
N LEU A 252 1.42 -0.52 -14.32
CA LEU A 252 1.91 0.54 -15.21
C LEU A 252 2.93 0.04 -16.24
N ALA A 253 3.88 -0.80 -15.83
CA ALA A 253 4.84 -1.44 -16.75
C ALA A 253 4.13 -2.28 -17.81
N TRP A 254 3.13 -3.08 -17.41
CA TRP A 254 2.28 -3.88 -18.30
C TRP A 254 1.46 -3.02 -19.26
N SER A 255 0.88 -1.92 -18.77
CA SER A 255 0.13 -0.99 -19.63
C SER A 255 1.04 -0.23 -20.61
N ARG A 256 2.30 0.09 -20.26
CA ARG A 256 3.30 0.63 -21.20
C ARG A 256 3.72 -0.38 -22.27
N ALA A 257 3.89 -1.65 -21.89
CA ALA A 257 4.18 -2.73 -22.85
C ALA A 257 3.05 -2.88 -23.88
N ARG A 258 1.82 -2.56 -23.49
CA ARG A 258 0.62 -2.63 -24.35
C ARG A 258 0.30 -1.33 -25.08
N PHE A 259 0.63 -0.18 -24.49
CA PHE A 259 0.33 1.17 -24.99
C PHE A 259 1.53 2.10 -24.74
N PRO A 260 2.51 2.13 -25.67
CA PRO A 260 3.78 2.85 -25.48
C PRO A 260 3.66 4.37 -25.27
N TRP A 261 2.50 4.95 -25.58
CA TRP A 261 2.22 6.40 -25.49
C TRP A 261 1.75 6.87 -24.10
N ILE A 262 1.59 5.97 -23.11
CA ILE A 262 1.28 6.37 -21.73
C ILE A 262 2.55 6.96 -21.09
N LEU A 263 2.61 8.29 -21.01
CA LEU A 263 3.71 9.04 -20.41
C LEU A 263 3.56 9.12 -18.88
N GLY A 264 4.33 8.32 -18.15
CA GLY A 264 4.49 8.40 -16.70
C GLY A 264 5.70 7.60 -16.24
N GLY A 265 6.64 8.24 -15.53
CA GLY A 265 7.90 7.61 -15.09
C GLY A 265 7.67 6.53 -14.03
N SER A 266 8.36 5.39 -14.16
CA SER A 266 8.47 4.40 -13.08
C SER A 266 9.33 4.97 -11.95
N SER A 267 8.98 4.68 -10.70
CA SER A 267 9.75 5.05 -9.52
C SER A 267 11.16 4.44 -9.48
N HIS A 268 11.33 3.32 -10.19
CA HIS A 268 12.57 2.54 -10.30
C HIS A 268 13.42 2.86 -11.52
N ASP A 269 13.01 3.78 -12.41
CA ASP A 269 13.80 4.12 -13.59
C ASP A 269 14.97 5.06 -13.21
N PRO A 270 16.24 4.60 -13.31
CA PRO A 270 17.39 5.42 -12.97
C PRO A 270 17.73 6.45 -14.07
N GLU A 271 17.24 6.30 -15.31
CA GLU A 271 17.68 7.09 -16.47
C GLU A 271 16.60 7.94 -17.15
N GLY A 272 15.30 7.68 -16.94
CA GLY A 272 14.23 8.57 -17.41
C GLY A 272 14.34 9.03 -18.86
N ARG A 273 14.80 8.18 -19.79
CA ARG A 273 14.91 8.57 -21.19
C ARG A 273 13.57 8.42 -21.90
N PRO A 274 13.04 9.47 -22.54
CA PRO A 274 12.37 9.25 -23.81
C PRO A 274 13.45 8.76 -24.79
N LYS A 275 13.44 7.47 -25.16
CA LYS A 275 14.17 7.03 -26.35
C LYS A 275 13.50 7.67 -27.55
N GLY A 276 14.09 8.76 -28.04
CA GLY A 276 13.68 9.45 -29.25
C GLY A 276 13.73 10.97 -29.15
N ALA A 277 14.93 11.55 -29.19
CA ALA A 277 15.22 12.84 -29.85
C ALA A 277 16.73 13.12 -29.72
N PHE A 278 17.42 13.09 -30.86
CA PHE A 278 18.83 13.44 -31.09
C PHE A 278 19.88 12.46 -30.54
N GLU A 279 20.25 11.51 -31.42
CA GLU A 279 21.63 11.05 -31.54
C GLU A 279 22.54 12.25 -31.85
N THR A 280 23.61 12.40 -31.09
CA THR A 280 24.89 12.85 -31.63
C THR A 280 25.97 11.99 -31.02
N ASP A 281 26.70 11.34 -31.92
CA ASP A 281 27.85 10.49 -31.68
C ASP A 281 28.95 11.18 -30.87
N ASN A 282 29.71 10.34 -30.14
CA ASN A 282 31.17 10.37 -29.94
C ASN A 282 31.64 10.14 -28.49
N ASP A 283 32.30 8.98 -28.37
CA ASP A 283 33.59 8.73 -27.73
C ASP A 283 33.65 7.96 -26.39
N ASP A 284 34.27 6.79 -26.56
CA ASP A 284 35.20 6.04 -25.72
C ASP A 284 34.69 4.87 -24.86
N GLU A 285 34.87 3.70 -25.47
CA GLU A 285 34.75 2.33 -24.99
C GLU A 285 35.79 1.98 -23.91
N ALA A 286 35.33 1.37 -22.82
CA ALA A 286 35.74 0.02 -22.42
C ALA A 286 34.93 -0.38 -21.17
N ASP A 287 34.28 -1.56 -21.26
CA ASP A 287 33.57 -2.26 -20.18
C ASP A 287 32.17 -1.73 -19.79
N LYS A 288 31.22 -1.75 -20.74
CA LYS A 288 29.78 -1.50 -20.49
C LYS A 288 28.82 -2.60 -20.97
N ASP A 289 29.34 -3.69 -21.54
CA ASP A 289 28.52 -4.70 -22.24
C ASP A 289 28.07 -5.90 -21.38
N ALA A 290 28.27 -5.86 -20.06
CA ALA A 290 27.41 -6.66 -19.21
C ALA A 290 26.05 -5.95 -19.16
N PRO A 291 24.94 -6.54 -19.68
CA PRO A 291 23.62 -6.00 -19.36
C PRO A 291 23.53 -6.00 -17.84
N LYS A 292 23.52 -4.81 -17.23
CA LYS A 292 23.15 -4.69 -15.82
C LYS A 292 21.74 -5.22 -15.75
N GLU A 293 21.59 -6.48 -15.33
CA GLU A 293 20.28 -7.06 -15.09
C GLU A 293 19.55 -6.09 -14.16
N GLU A 294 18.51 -5.44 -14.69
CA GLU A 294 17.63 -4.63 -13.86
C GLU A 294 17.13 -5.56 -12.73
N PRO A 295 17.24 -5.15 -11.46
CA PRO A 295 16.74 -5.98 -10.37
C PRO A 295 15.28 -6.32 -10.67
N PRO A 296 14.86 -7.59 -10.53
CA PRO A 296 13.51 -8.00 -10.88
C PRO A 296 12.52 -7.12 -10.12
N LEU A 297 11.56 -6.57 -10.86
CA LEU A 297 10.47 -5.76 -10.31
C LEU A 297 9.84 -6.50 -9.13
N PHE A 298 9.68 -5.81 -8.00
CA PHE A 298 9.05 -6.39 -6.82
C PHE A 298 7.67 -6.96 -7.16
N ASN A 299 7.43 -8.22 -6.77
CA ASN A 299 6.16 -8.89 -6.99
C ASN A 299 5.30 -8.84 -5.72
N ALA A 300 4.36 -7.88 -5.68
CA ALA A 300 3.40 -7.81 -4.59
C ALA A 300 2.54 -9.08 -4.47
N ILE A 301 2.17 -9.73 -5.58
CA ILE A 301 1.38 -10.97 -5.52
C ILE A 301 2.09 -12.02 -4.68
N GLU A 302 3.39 -12.24 -4.89
CA GLU A 302 4.16 -13.18 -4.07
C GLU A 302 4.15 -12.79 -2.58
N LEU A 303 4.26 -11.50 -2.25
CA LEU A 303 4.15 -11.03 -0.86
C LEU A 303 2.78 -11.39 -0.23
N TYR A 304 1.68 -11.20 -0.94
CA TYR A 304 0.35 -11.56 -0.41
C TYR A 304 0.18 -13.07 -0.24
N LEU A 305 0.74 -13.86 -1.15
CA LEU A 305 0.74 -15.32 -1.04
C LEU A 305 1.60 -15.79 0.16
N GLU A 306 2.74 -15.14 0.42
CA GLU A 306 3.55 -15.36 1.63
C GLU A 306 2.80 -14.99 2.92
N ILE A 307 2.05 -13.88 2.90
CA ILE A 307 1.20 -13.47 4.02
C ILE A 307 0.12 -14.52 4.28
N SER A 308 -0.54 -15.02 3.24
CA SER A 308 -1.53 -16.08 3.35
C SER A 308 -0.93 -17.35 3.97
N ASP A 309 0.25 -17.77 3.51
CA ASP A 309 0.93 -18.95 4.04
C ASP A 309 1.33 -18.77 5.52
N MET A 310 1.80 -17.56 5.87
CA MET A 310 2.14 -17.18 7.23
C MET A 310 0.91 -17.24 8.16
N LEU A 311 -0.23 -16.69 7.72
CA LEU A 311 -1.50 -16.76 8.46
C LEU A 311 -1.92 -18.23 8.64
N HIS A 312 -1.93 -19.01 7.55
CA HIS A 312 -2.28 -20.43 7.59
C HIS A 312 -1.46 -21.21 8.62
N SER A 313 -0.14 -20.99 8.64
CA SER A 313 0.79 -21.67 9.55
C SER A 313 0.50 -21.40 11.03
N ARG A 314 -0.16 -20.27 11.32
CA ARG A 314 -0.55 -19.81 12.66
C ARG A 314 -1.98 -20.17 13.03
N GLY A 315 -2.68 -20.93 12.18
CA GLY A 315 -4.09 -21.26 12.39
C GLY A 315 -5.04 -20.12 12.08
N LEU A 316 -4.54 -19.07 11.42
CA LEU A 316 -5.27 -17.90 10.97
C LEU A 316 -5.66 -18.05 9.50
#